data_AF-A0A5C6DWT8-F1
#
_entry.id   AF-A0A5C6DWT8-F1
#
_cell.length_a   1.000
_cell.length_b   1.000
_cell.length_c   1.000
_cell.angle_alpha   90.00
_cell.angle_beta   90.00
_cell.angle_gamma   90.00
#
_symmetry.space_group_name_H-M   'P 1'
#
loop_
_entity.id
_entity.type
_entity.pdbx_description
1 polymer ?
#
loop_
_entity_poly.entity_id
_entity_poly.type
_entity_poly.pdbx_seq_one_letter_code
_entity_poly.pdbx_strand_id
1 'polypeptide(L)'
;MNDHDTAASTTPLTGTRVRWFLRATAVGMLIMATVNALSYFVRSSDWSSLIGKPKSNAEAIGFPFVIWEGGRTYGGLFADYAAMGLNILVAAALGMVLGLLAVSKHDRLNRLVEALDAEESNPMQQPVQFSLFGLMVATTLAAVFAAVASKLAIHPETLVAIYVLGPICLVAIAMLPRRLSWQRRVAIITPAAFTLIAVAIAVGHGLGMEFDKVLKGIFLCWTPQSALAAIALTTMILVRQHQRGTTVSDRSSRC
;
A
#
# COMPACT_ATOMS: atom_id res chain seq x y z
N MET A 1 -13.78 -45.40 19.29
CA MET A 1 -14.37 -44.22 18.62
C MET A 1 -13.32 -43.14 18.77
N ASN A 2 -12.50 -42.94 17.74
CA ASN A 2 -11.29 -42.12 17.82
C ASN A 2 -11.64 -40.69 17.41
N ASP A 3 -11.64 -39.78 18.38
CA ASP A 3 -11.64 -38.34 18.15
C ASP A 3 -10.26 -37.93 17.64
N HIS A 4 -10.10 -37.96 16.31
CA HIS A 4 -9.07 -37.18 15.64
C HIS A 4 -9.50 -35.72 15.61
N ASP A 5 -9.30 -35.04 16.74
CA ASP A 5 -9.19 -33.58 16.76
C ASP A 5 -7.91 -33.20 16.03
N THR A 6 -8.02 -33.06 14.70
CA THR A 6 -7.04 -32.39 13.85
C THR A 6 -7.09 -30.90 14.18
N ALA A 7 -6.50 -30.54 15.32
CA ALA A 7 -6.22 -29.15 15.65
C ALA A 7 -5.39 -28.56 14.51
N ALA A 8 -6.03 -27.74 13.67
CA ALA A 8 -5.38 -27.02 12.61
C ALA A 8 -4.24 -26.22 13.24
N SER A 9 -2.99 -26.64 13.02
CA SER A 9 -1.83 -25.94 13.54
C SER A 9 -1.79 -24.57 12.88
N THR A 10 -2.29 -23.56 13.59
CA THR A 10 -2.05 -22.17 13.25
C THR A 10 -0.55 -21.97 13.36
N THR A 11 0.12 -21.99 12.21
CA THR A 11 1.56 -21.81 12.15
C THR A 11 1.83 -20.42 12.73
N PRO A 12 2.61 -20.29 13.81
CA PRO A 12 2.84 -19.01 14.44
C PRO A 12 3.42 -18.03 13.41
N LEU A 13 2.97 -16.77 13.44
CA LEU A 13 3.42 -15.71 12.53
C LEU A 13 4.90 -15.34 12.69
N THR A 14 5.60 -15.99 13.63
CA THR A 14 7.05 -16.03 13.76
C THR A 14 7.70 -16.29 12.41
N GLY A 15 8.51 -15.34 11.98
CA GLY A 15 9.20 -15.38 10.70
C GLY A 15 10.49 -16.15 10.80
N THR A 16 10.75 -17.05 9.85
CA THR A 16 12.11 -17.52 9.58
C THR A 16 13.00 -16.33 9.18
N ARG A 17 14.32 -16.47 9.32
CA ARG A 17 15.27 -15.44 8.85
C ARG A 17 15.03 -15.06 7.39
N VAL A 18 14.74 -16.04 6.54
CA VAL A 18 14.39 -15.83 5.12
C VAL A 18 13.14 -14.96 4.97
N ARG A 19 12.07 -15.21 5.75
CA ARG A 19 10.86 -14.37 5.71
C ARG A 19 11.15 -12.93 6.14
N TRP A 20 11.95 -12.73 7.17
CA TRP A 20 12.34 -11.38 7.61
C TRP A 20 13.20 -10.65 6.59
N PHE A 21 14.14 -11.35 5.97
CA PHE A 21 14.93 -10.82 4.86
C PHE A 21 14.01 -10.35 3.73
N LEU A 22 13.13 -11.22 3.23
CA LEU A 22 12.23 -10.90 2.12
C LEU A 22 11.30 -9.72 2.43
N ARG A 23 10.72 -9.69 3.65
CA ARG A 23 9.86 -8.58 4.10
C ARG A 23 10.61 -7.25 4.11
N ALA A 24 11.80 -7.22 4.71
CA ALA A 24 12.58 -5.99 4.81
C ALA A 24 13.17 -5.55 3.46
N THR A 25 13.52 -6.49 2.59
CA THR A 25 13.88 -6.20 1.20
C THR A 25 12.72 -5.54 0.46
N ALA A 26 11.51 -6.09 0.59
CA ALA A 26 10.31 -5.48 0.00
C ALA A 26 10.04 -4.06 0.54
N VAL A 27 10.26 -3.83 1.84
CA VAL A 27 10.17 -2.48 2.45
C VAL A 27 11.20 -1.54 1.85
N GLY A 28 12.46 -1.95 1.67
CA GLY A 28 13.48 -1.11 1.04
C GLY A 28 13.17 -0.77 -0.42
N MET A 29 12.68 -1.75 -1.19
CA MET A 29 12.20 -1.51 -2.55
C MET A 29 11.01 -0.53 -2.57
N LEU A 30 10.07 -0.66 -1.63
CA LEU A 30 8.94 0.24 -1.50
C LEU A 30 9.40 1.68 -1.17
N ILE A 31 10.37 1.84 -0.27
CA ILE A 31 10.96 3.16 0.04
C ILE A 31 11.53 3.78 -1.24
N MET A 32 12.31 3.04 -2.03
CA MET A 32 12.83 3.56 -3.30
C MET A 32 11.74 3.85 -4.31
N ALA A 33 10.69 3.02 -4.40
CA ALA A 33 9.54 3.30 -5.25
C ALA A 33 8.83 4.59 -4.82
N THR A 34 8.68 4.84 -3.51
CA THR A 34 8.14 6.08 -2.95
C THR A 34 9.00 7.29 -3.30
N VAL A 35 10.32 7.20 -3.12
CA VAL A 35 11.24 8.30 -3.47
C VAL A 35 11.23 8.55 -4.98
N ASN A 36 11.20 7.49 -5.79
CA ASN A 36 11.08 7.58 -7.24
C ASN A 36 9.76 8.26 -7.66
N ALA A 37 8.64 7.92 -7.02
CA ALA A 37 7.37 8.60 -7.23
C ALA A 37 7.45 10.09 -6.83
N LEU A 38 7.96 10.39 -5.63
CA LEU A 38 8.09 11.76 -5.14
C LEU A 38 9.03 12.62 -6.00
N SER A 39 10.03 12.00 -6.62
CA SER A 39 10.95 12.69 -7.53
C SER A 39 10.23 13.40 -8.67
N TYR A 40 9.07 12.90 -9.10
CA TYR A 40 8.26 13.55 -10.12
C TYR A 40 7.81 14.95 -9.72
N PHE A 41 7.29 15.10 -8.50
CA PHE A 41 6.81 16.39 -7.99
C PHE A 41 7.96 17.38 -7.76
N VAL A 42 9.16 16.88 -7.50
CA VAL A 42 10.36 17.73 -7.33
C VAL A 42 10.97 18.12 -8.67
N ARG A 43 10.96 17.23 -9.67
CA ARG A 43 11.63 17.41 -10.96
C ARG A 43 10.74 17.99 -12.06
N SER A 44 9.42 17.85 -11.95
CA SER A 44 8.46 18.34 -12.95
C SER A 44 7.96 19.73 -12.59
N SER A 45 8.00 20.66 -13.55
CA SER A 45 7.52 22.03 -13.35
C SER A 45 6.01 22.20 -13.60
N ASP A 46 5.38 21.22 -14.26
CA ASP A 46 3.94 21.17 -14.51
C ASP A 46 3.41 19.77 -14.20
N TRP A 47 2.26 19.66 -13.53
CA TRP A 47 1.59 18.40 -13.21
C TRP A 47 0.23 18.28 -13.90
N SER A 48 -0.12 19.24 -14.77
CA SER A 48 -1.40 19.29 -15.48
C SER A 48 -1.66 18.05 -16.34
N SER A 49 -0.61 17.35 -16.79
CA SER A 49 -0.78 16.11 -17.56
C SER A 49 -1.37 14.95 -16.74
N LEU A 50 -1.36 15.04 -15.41
CA LEU A 50 -1.97 14.03 -14.54
C LEU A 50 -3.50 14.12 -14.58
N ILE A 51 -4.07 15.26 -14.98
CA ILE A 51 -5.52 15.51 -14.89
C ILE A 51 -6.13 15.93 -16.23
N GLY A 52 -5.38 15.85 -17.32
CA GLY A 52 -5.88 16.21 -18.65
C GLY A 52 -4.78 16.43 -19.67
N LYS A 53 -5.06 17.29 -20.66
CA LYS A 53 -4.11 17.61 -21.73
C LYS A 53 -2.93 18.41 -21.15
N PRO A 54 -1.68 17.95 -21.36
CA PRO A 54 -0.50 18.64 -20.85
C PRO A 54 -0.40 20.04 -21.47
N LYS A 55 -0.13 21.06 -20.64
CA LYS A 55 0.23 22.40 -21.12
C LYS A 55 1.72 22.53 -21.44
N SER A 56 2.54 21.65 -20.86
CA SER A 56 3.99 21.58 -21.03
C SER A 56 4.45 20.12 -21.03
N ASN A 57 5.60 19.86 -21.68
CA ASN A 57 6.29 18.57 -21.64
C ASN A 57 7.41 18.54 -20.58
N ALA A 58 7.51 19.57 -19.73
CA ALA A 58 8.55 19.68 -18.69
C ALA A 58 8.23 18.81 -17.47
N GLU A 59 8.19 17.50 -17.71
CA GLU A 59 7.94 16.48 -16.68
C GLU A 59 9.09 15.48 -16.66
N ALA A 60 9.48 15.04 -15.48
CA ALA A 60 10.50 14.02 -15.35
C ALA A 60 10.27 13.18 -14.09
N ILE A 61 10.55 11.89 -14.17
CA ILE A 61 10.51 10.96 -13.03
C ILE A 61 11.78 10.14 -13.01
N GLY A 62 12.25 9.81 -11.82
CA GLY A 62 13.39 8.92 -11.64
C GLY A 62 14.22 9.30 -10.42
N PHE A 63 14.57 8.33 -9.58
CA PHE A 63 15.57 8.52 -8.54
C PHE A 63 16.40 7.25 -8.29
N PRO A 64 17.74 7.35 -8.20
CA PRO A 64 18.53 8.58 -8.34
C PRO A 64 18.64 9.10 -9.78
N PHE A 65 18.55 8.21 -10.77
CA PHE A 65 18.67 8.55 -12.18
C PHE A 65 17.29 8.85 -12.79
N VAL A 66 17.22 9.80 -13.74
CA VAL A 66 16.00 10.07 -14.51
C VAL A 66 15.69 8.84 -15.37
N ILE A 67 14.48 8.29 -15.25
CA ILE A 67 14.03 7.12 -16.04
C ILE A 67 13.10 7.51 -17.17
N TRP A 68 12.43 8.65 -17.02
CA TRP A 68 11.46 9.14 -17.99
C TRP A 68 11.39 10.66 -17.93
N GLU A 69 11.29 11.27 -19.11
CA GLU A 69 11.26 12.72 -19.34
C GLU A 69 10.27 13.01 -20.47
N GLY A 70 9.39 13.99 -20.26
CA GLY A 70 8.37 14.37 -21.23
C GLY A 70 8.99 14.97 -22.50
N GLY A 71 8.48 14.57 -23.66
CA GLY A 71 8.98 15.05 -24.96
C GLY A 71 10.32 14.45 -25.41
N ARG A 72 10.93 13.57 -24.60
CA ARG A 72 12.15 12.85 -24.97
C ARG A 72 11.80 11.46 -25.47
N THR A 73 12.26 11.12 -26.67
CA THR A 73 12.17 9.76 -27.20
C THR A 73 13.53 9.10 -26.99
N TYR A 74 13.59 8.07 -26.15
CA TYR A 74 14.83 7.37 -25.81
C TYR A 74 15.21 6.39 -26.93
N GLY A 75 15.50 6.91 -28.12
CA GLY A 75 15.70 6.10 -29.33
C GLY A 75 14.42 5.38 -29.80
N GLY A 76 13.25 6.00 -29.57
CA GLY A 76 11.93 5.42 -29.86
C GLY A 76 11.33 4.63 -28.69
N LEU A 77 12.04 4.52 -27.57
CA LEU A 77 11.54 3.88 -26.36
C LEU A 77 10.83 4.89 -25.45
N PHE A 78 9.83 4.40 -24.72
CA PHE A 78 9.03 5.20 -23.79
C PHE A 78 9.82 5.64 -22.55
N ALA A 79 10.87 4.92 -22.16
CA ALA A 79 11.69 5.21 -20.98
C ALA A 79 13.17 4.88 -21.25
N ASP A 80 14.05 5.47 -20.44
CA ASP A 80 15.46 5.10 -20.41
C ASP A 80 15.62 3.78 -19.62
N TYR A 81 15.63 2.65 -20.33
CA TYR A 81 15.75 1.33 -19.70
C TYR A 81 17.09 1.13 -18.97
N ALA A 82 18.16 1.80 -19.41
CA ALA A 82 19.45 1.71 -18.72
C ALA A 82 19.37 2.40 -17.36
N ALA A 83 18.84 3.63 -17.33
CA ALA A 83 18.60 4.34 -16.08
C ALA A 83 17.57 3.62 -15.19
N MET A 84 16.53 3.04 -15.77
CA MET A 84 15.55 2.22 -15.04
C MET A 84 16.21 1.00 -14.38
N GLY A 85 17.08 0.29 -15.12
CA GLY A 85 17.86 -0.83 -14.60
C GLY A 85 18.77 -0.41 -13.44
N LEU A 86 19.45 0.73 -13.55
CA LEU A 86 20.26 1.28 -12.47
C LEU A 86 19.42 1.63 -11.23
N ASN A 87 18.25 2.25 -11.40
CA ASN A 87 17.35 2.54 -10.28
C ASN A 87 16.85 1.24 -9.60
N ILE A 88 16.54 0.20 -10.38
CA ILE A 88 16.17 -1.12 -9.84
C ILE A 88 17.31 -1.72 -9.04
N LEU A 89 18.55 -1.64 -9.52
CA LEU A 89 19.73 -2.13 -8.80
C LEU A 89 19.95 -1.37 -7.48
N VAL A 90 19.79 -0.04 -7.49
CA VAL A 90 19.85 0.77 -6.27
C VAL A 90 18.75 0.37 -5.29
N ALA A 91 17.53 0.13 -5.78
CA ALA A 91 16.41 -0.35 -4.95
C ALA A 91 16.66 -1.75 -4.36
N ALA A 92 17.20 -2.66 -5.16
CA ALA A 92 17.58 -3.99 -4.72
C ALA A 92 18.71 -3.93 -3.66
N ALA A 93 19.71 -3.06 -3.87
CA ALA A 93 20.81 -2.87 -2.93
C ALA A 93 20.31 -2.32 -1.58
N LEU A 94 19.46 -1.28 -1.60
CA LEU A 94 18.85 -0.75 -0.37
C LEU A 94 18.00 -1.82 0.32
N GLY A 95 17.16 -2.52 -0.45
CA GLY A 95 16.36 -3.64 0.05
C GLY A 95 17.23 -4.70 0.71
N MET A 96 18.32 -5.11 0.07
CA MET A 96 19.25 -6.10 0.61
C MET A 96 19.89 -5.63 1.93
N VAL A 97 20.31 -4.37 2.03
CA VAL A 97 20.86 -3.80 3.28
C VAL A 97 19.83 -3.88 4.40
N LEU A 98 18.58 -3.43 4.16
CA LEU A 98 17.51 -3.52 5.15
C LEU A 98 17.16 -4.98 5.49
N GLY A 99 17.18 -5.87 4.50
CA GLY A 99 17.02 -7.32 4.65
C GLY A 99 18.02 -7.91 5.63
N LEU A 100 19.31 -7.63 5.43
CA LEU A 100 20.39 -8.09 6.30
C LEU A 100 20.25 -7.53 7.72
N LEU A 101 19.89 -6.25 7.85
CA LEU A 101 19.62 -5.63 9.15
C LEU A 101 18.45 -6.31 9.86
N ALA A 102 17.35 -6.61 9.16
CA ALA A 102 16.19 -7.30 9.74
C ALA A 102 16.54 -8.73 10.18
N VAL A 103 17.32 -9.47 9.40
CA VAL A 103 17.81 -10.80 9.81
C VAL A 103 18.64 -10.71 11.09
N SER A 104 19.55 -9.72 11.19
CA SER A 104 20.36 -9.53 12.40
C SER A 104 19.53 -9.25 13.65
N LYS A 105 18.29 -8.75 13.48
CA LYS A 105 17.35 -8.42 14.56
C LYS A 105 16.13 -9.34 14.61
N HIS A 106 16.14 -10.47 13.90
CA HIS A 106 14.96 -11.33 13.75
C HIS A 106 14.35 -11.80 15.10
N ASP A 107 15.16 -12.12 16.10
CA ASP A 107 14.66 -12.52 17.44
C ASP A 107 13.90 -11.39 18.16
N ARG A 108 14.33 -10.14 17.96
CA ARG A 108 13.61 -8.97 18.49
C ARG A 108 12.32 -8.74 17.71
N LEU A 109 12.36 -8.90 16.39
CA LEU A 109 11.20 -8.72 15.52
C LEU A 109 10.14 -9.82 15.76
N ASN A 110 10.55 -11.07 15.96
CA ASN A 110 9.65 -12.16 16.32
C ASN A 110 8.94 -11.88 17.65
N ARG A 111 9.67 -11.46 18.69
CA ARG A 111 9.07 -11.08 19.97
C ARG A 111 8.06 -9.94 19.84
N LEU A 112 8.32 -8.96 18.98
CA LEU A 112 7.38 -7.87 18.72
C LEU A 112 6.11 -8.37 18.01
N VAL A 113 6.24 -9.29 17.04
CA VAL A 113 5.10 -9.88 16.33
C VAL A 113 4.30 -10.79 17.26
N GLU A 114 4.95 -11.65 18.04
CA GLU A 114 4.30 -12.51 19.03
C GLU A 114 3.51 -11.68 20.06
N ALA A 115 4.07 -10.56 20.53
CA ALA A 115 3.37 -9.65 21.42
C ALA A 115 2.13 -9.01 20.77
N LEU A 116 2.16 -8.75 19.47
CA LEU A 116 1.01 -8.25 18.71
C LEU A 116 -0.06 -9.32 18.53
N ASP A 117 0.34 -10.54 18.18
CA ASP A 117 -0.59 -11.66 17.97
C ASP A 117 -1.27 -12.06 19.28
N ALA A 118 -0.53 -12.07 20.38
CA ALA A 118 -1.08 -12.35 21.71
C ALA A 118 -2.18 -11.34 22.09
N GLU A 119 -2.02 -10.06 21.74
CA GLU A 119 -3.05 -9.05 21.97
C GLU A 119 -4.28 -9.27 21.09
N GLU A 120 -4.10 -9.72 19.84
CA GLU A 120 -5.19 -9.96 18.89
C GLU A 120 -5.99 -11.24 19.21
N SER A 121 -5.32 -12.28 19.73
CA SER A 121 -5.84 -13.63 20.01
C SER A 121 -6.77 -13.77 21.23
N ASN A 122 -7.26 -12.69 21.82
CA ASN A 122 -8.16 -12.72 22.98
C ASN A 122 -9.48 -13.48 22.64
N PRO A 123 -9.85 -14.57 23.34
CA PRO A 123 -10.71 -15.66 22.82
C PRO A 123 -12.21 -15.38 22.70
N MET A 124 -12.69 -14.12 22.78
CA MET A 124 -14.08 -13.78 22.42
C MET A 124 -14.31 -13.71 20.89
N GLN A 125 -13.48 -14.40 20.10
CA GLN A 125 -13.54 -14.43 18.65
C GLN A 125 -14.57 -15.46 18.17
N GLN A 126 -15.83 -15.04 18.07
CA GLN A 126 -16.82 -15.81 17.33
C GLN A 126 -16.49 -15.82 15.83
N PRO A 127 -16.72 -16.94 15.11
CA PRO A 127 -16.53 -17.01 13.67
C PRO A 127 -17.42 -15.98 12.97
N VAL A 128 -16.80 -15.07 12.23
CA VAL A 128 -17.49 -14.02 11.49
C VAL A 128 -18.23 -14.64 10.30
N GLN A 129 -19.46 -15.07 10.54
CA GLN A 129 -20.44 -15.32 9.49
C GLN A 129 -20.62 -13.99 8.73
N PHE A 130 -20.35 -14.01 7.42
CA PHE A 130 -20.67 -12.89 6.56
C PHE A 130 -22.18 -12.68 6.64
N SER A 131 -22.62 -11.63 7.34
CA SER A 131 -24.03 -11.25 7.33
C SER A 131 -24.43 -10.90 5.90
N LEU A 132 -25.54 -11.47 5.43
CA LEU A 132 -26.19 -11.11 4.16
C LEU A 132 -26.36 -9.59 4.02
N PHE A 133 -26.59 -8.90 5.15
CA PHE A 133 -26.66 -7.45 5.21
C PHE A 133 -25.33 -6.78 4.79
N GLY A 134 -24.19 -7.32 5.22
CA GLY A 134 -22.88 -6.79 4.84
C GLY A 134 -22.60 -6.96 3.34
N LEU A 135 -23.04 -8.08 2.76
CA LEU A 135 -22.96 -8.30 1.31
C LEU A 135 -23.83 -7.30 0.55
N MET A 136 -25.08 -7.08 1.00
CA MET A 136 -26.00 -6.11 0.40
C MET A 136 -25.47 -4.67 0.48
N VAL A 137 -24.95 -4.25 1.65
CA VAL A 137 -24.37 -2.91 1.79
C VAL A 137 -23.17 -2.73 0.86
N ALA A 138 -22.31 -3.74 0.74
CA ALA A 138 -21.17 -3.67 -0.18
C ALA A 138 -21.61 -3.60 -1.65
N THR A 139 -22.60 -4.38 -2.07
CA THR A 139 -23.11 -4.33 -3.46
C THR A 139 -23.86 -3.05 -3.76
N THR A 140 -24.63 -2.50 -2.81
CA THR A 140 -25.29 -1.20 -2.97
C THR A 140 -24.25 -0.08 -3.06
N LEU A 141 -23.23 -0.06 -2.21
CA LEU A 141 -22.14 0.92 -2.31
C LEU A 141 -21.41 0.81 -3.66
N ALA A 142 -21.07 -0.41 -4.09
CA ALA A 142 -20.45 -0.64 -5.40
C ALA A 142 -21.34 -0.13 -6.56
N ALA A 143 -22.65 -0.37 -6.50
CA ALA A 143 -23.61 0.10 -7.50
C ALA A 143 -23.75 1.62 -7.49
N VAL A 144 -23.79 2.26 -6.31
CA VAL A 144 -23.82 3.72 -6.18
C VAL A 144 -22.53 4.33 -6.72
N PHE A 145 -21.37 3.80 -6.36
CA PHE A 145 -20.10 4.26 -6.91
C PHE A 145 -20.03 4.07 -8.42
N ALA A 146 -20.51 2.94 -8.97
CA ALA A 146 -20.58 2.72 -10.41
C ALA A 146 -21.53 3.70 -11.12
N ALA A 147 -22.69 4.00 -10.52
CA ALA A 147 -23.67 4.95 -11.05
C ALA A 147 -23.20 6.41 -10.96
N VAL A 148 -22.50 6.77 -9.88
CA VAL A 148 -21.88 8.09 -9.71
C VAL A 148 -20.69 8.24 -10.67
N ALA A 149 -19.86 7.20 -10.80
CA ALA A 149 -18.76 7.16 -11.74
C ALA A 149 -19.24 7.26 -13.19
N SER A 150 -20.40 6.68 -13.55
CA SER A 150 -20.95 6.79 -14.91
C SER A 150 -21.57 8.16 -15.22
N LYS A 151 -22.03 8.91 -14.21
CA LYS A 151 -22.58 10.26 -14.38
C LYS A 151 -21.55 11.40 -14.24
N LEU A 152 -20.47 11.18 -13.49
CA LEU A 152 -19.37 12.14 -13.30
C LEU A 152 -18.11 11.78 -14.14
N ALA A 153 -18.26 10.84 -15.08
CA ALA A 153 -17.16 10.11 -15.71
C ALA A 153 -16.18 10.94 -16.55
N ILE A 154 -16.53 12.19 -16.90
CA ILE A 154 -15.79 13.00 -17.88
C ILE A 154 -15.40 14.35 -17.27
N HIS A 155 -15.01 14.34 -16.00
CA HIS A 155 -14.55 15.51 -15.28
C HIS A 155 -13.14 15.24 -14.72
N PRO A 156 -12.18 16.15 -14.94
CA PRO A 156 -10.81 15.99 -14.41
C PRO A 156 -10.79 15.91 -12.89
N GLU A 157 -11.77 16.51 -12.21
CA GLU A 157 -11.97 16.46 -10.77
C GLU A 157 -12.14 15.03 -10.26
N THR A 158 -12.75 14.14 -11.06
CA THR A 158 -12.93 12.73 -10.72
C THR A 158 -11.59 12.00 -10.64
N LEU A 159 -10.64 12.28 -11.54
CA LEU A 159 -9.29 11.72 -11.46
C LEU A 159 -8.53 12.23 -10.24
N VAL A 160 -8.62 13.53 -9.94
CA VAL A 160 -8.02 14.11 -8.74
C VAL A 160 -8.56 13.41 -7.48
N ALA A 161 -9.87 13.22 -7.41
CA ALA A 161 -10.49 12.52 -6.29
C ALA A 161 -9.96 11.09 -6.16
N ILE A 162 -9.83 10.33 -7.25
CA ILE A 162 -9.28 8.97 -7.21
C ILE A 162 -7.80 8.96 -6.78
N TYR A 163 -7.00 9.92 -7.24
CA TYR A 163 -5.58 10.01 -6.90
C TYR A 163 -5.33 10.37 -5.43
N VAL A 164 -6.14 11.27 -4.87
CA VAL A 164 -5.97 11.74 -3.49
C VAL A 164 -6.68 10.83 -2.50
N LEU A 165 -7.92 10.43 -2.79
CA LEU A 165 -8.76 9.69 -1.84
C LEU A 165 -8.65 8.18 -1.99
N GLY A 166 -8.26 7.66 -3.16
CA GLY A 166 -8.24 6.21 -3.43
C GLY A 166 -7.54 5.40 -2.34
N PRO A 167 -6.25 5.62 -2.07
CA PRO A 167 -5.49 4.89 -1.04
C PRO A 167 -6.04 5.11 0.36
N ILE A 168 -6.46 6.33 0.70
CA ILE A 168 -7.03 6.65 2.01
C ILE A 168 -8.33 5.89 2.23
N CYS A 169 -9.22 5.87 1.23
CA CYS A 169 -10.46 5.11 1.27
C CYS A 169 -10.18 3.60 1.38
N LEU A 170 -9.22 3.07 0.62
CA LEU A 170 -8.84 1.66 0.70
C LEU A 170 -8.30 1.29 2.09
N VAL A 171 -7.44 2.12 2.68
CA VAL A 171 -6.93 1.93 4.04
C VAL A 171 -8.06 2.06 5.07
N ALA A 172 -8.96 3.03 4.92
CA ALA A 172 -10.10 3.20 5.82
C ALA A 172 -11.04 1.98 5.76
N ILE A 173 -11.37 1.49 4.56
CA ILE A 173 -12.18 0.27 4.37
C ILE A 173 -11.47 -0.95 4.95
N ALA A 174 -10.16 -1.06 4.81
CA ALA A 174 -9.37 -2.13 5.40
C ALA A 174 -9.37 -2.10 6.93
N MET A 175 -9.42 -0.90 7.52
CA MET A 175 -9.32 -0.68 8.97
C MET A 175 -10.66 -0.57 9.67
N LEU A 176 -11.76 -0.33 8.94
CA LEU A 176 -13.12 -0.22 9.47
C LEU A 176 -13.54 -1.50 10.22
N PRO A 177 -13.31 -2.72 9.69
CA PRO A 177 -13.64 -3.96 10.37
C PRO A 177 -12.49 -4.34 11.30
N ARG A 178 -12.50 -3.82 12.54
CA ARG A 178 -11.47 -4.12 13.55
C ARG A 178 -11.26 -5.61 13.83
N ARG A 179 -12.24 -6.47 13.47
CA ARG A 179 -12.27 -7.91 13.76
C ARG A 179 -11.99 -8.82 12.56
N LEU A 180 -11.62 -8.28 11.40
CA LEU A 180 -11.27 -9.13 10.25
C LEU A 180 -9.80 -9.53 10.28
N SER A 181 -9.53 -10.82 10.00
CA SER A 181 -8.18 -11.33 9.81
C SER A 181 -7.48 -10.59 8.68
N TRP A 182 -6.15 -10.44 8.78
CA TRP A 182 -5.33 -9.78 7.78
C TRP A 182 -5.56 -10.32 6.36
N GLN A 183 -5.63 -11.65 6.20
CA GLN A 183 -5.89 -12.29 4.91
C GLN A 183 -7.21 -11.83 4.28
N ARG A 184 -8.26 -11.68 5.08
CA ARG A 184 -9.57 -11.23 4.62
C ARG A 184 -9.58 -9.75 4.27
N ARG A 185 -8.81 -8.91 4.99
CA ARG A 185 -8.60 -7.51 4.61
C ARG A 185 -7.91 -7.41 3.25
N VAL A 186 -6.84 -8.17 3.02
CA VAL A 186 -6.15 -8.22 1.72
C VAL A 186 -7.10 -8.70 0.60
N ALA A 187 -7.91 -9.73 0.86
CA ALA A 187 -8.88 -10.22 -0.10
C ALA A 187 -9.96 -9.19 -0.49
N ILE A 188 -10.26 -8.22 0.38
CA ILE A 188 -11.18 -7.10 0.10
C ILE A 188 -10.46 -5.94 -0.61
N ILE A 189 -9.27 -5.57 -0.13
CA ILE A 189 -8.50 -4.43 -0.65
C ILE A 189 -8.07 -4.65 -2.10
N THR A 190 -7.57 -5.85 -2.42
CA THR A 190 -7.04 -6.15 -3.75
C THR A 190 -8.06 -5.93 -4.87
N PRO A 191 -9.26 -6.53 -4.85
CA PRO A 191 -10.25 -6.27 -5.90
C PRO A 191 -10.76 -4.83 -5.88
N ALA A 192 -10.88 -4.19 -4.72
CA ALA A 192 -11.26 -2.78 -4.64
C ALA A 192 -10.22 -1.86 -5.30
N ALA A 193 -8.92 -2.11 -5.08
CA ALA A 193 -7.83 -1.39 -5.72
C ALA A 193 -7.84 -1.57 -7.24
N PHE A 194 -7.99 -2.80 -7.72
CA PHE A 194 -8.11 -3.08 -9.16
C PHE A 194 -9.34 -2.39 -9.78
N THR A 195 -10.45 -2.35 -9.06
CA THR A 195 -11.67 -1.67 -9.52
C THR A 195 -11.44 -0.17 -9.63
N LEU A 196 -10.83 0.46 -8.63
CA LEU A 196 -10.48 1.89 -8.68
C LEU A 196 -9.49 2.20 -9.81
N ILE A 197 -8.51 1.32 -10.06
CA ILE A 197 -7.59 1.45 -11.20
C ILE A 197 -8.35 1.38 -12.53
N ALA A 198 -9.26 0.41 -12.69
CA ALA A 198 -10.09 0.28 -13.89
C ALA A 198 -10.98 1.52 -14.12
N VAL A 199 -11.58 2.06 -13.05
CA VAL A 199 -12.37 3.30 -13.11
C VAL A 199 -11.49 4.48 -13.51
N ALA A 200 -10.30 4.64 -12.94
CA ALA A 200 -9.37 5.70 -13.31
C ALA A 200 -8.97 5.61 -14.80
N ILE A 201 -8.72 4.40 -15.30
CA ILE A 201 -8.42 4.16 -16.72
C ILE A 201 -9.61 4.58 -17.59
N ALA A 202 -10.83 4.18 -17.24
CA ALA A 202 -12.03 4.53 -18.00
C ALA A 202 -12.28 6.05 -18.03
N VAL A 203 -12.13 6.73 -16.89
CA VAL A 203 -12.23 8.19 -16.80
C VAL A 203 -11.14 8.88 -17.61
N GLY A 204 -9.89 8.43 -17.48
CA GLY A 204 -8.77 8.98 -18.25
C GLY A 204 -8.95 8.80 -19.75
N HIS A 205 -9.47 7.64 -20.19
CA HIS A 205 -9.83 7.41 -21.58
C HIS A 205 -10.94 8.37 -22.05
N GLY A 206 -11.98 8.59 -21.22
CA GLY A 206 -13.04 9.56 -21.50
C GLY A 206 -12.54 11.01 -21.62
N LEU A 207 -11.46 11.35 -20.93
CA LEU A 207 -10.79 12.65 -21.01
C LEU A 207 -9.76 12.75 -22.17
N GLY A 208 -9.59 11.68 -22.96
CA GLY A 208 -8.61 11.62 -24.05
C GLY A 208 -7.17 11.57 -23.57
N MET A 209 -6.93 11.04 -22.37
CA MET A 209 -5.59 10.86 -21.81
C MET A 209 -4.98 9.53 -22.26
N GLU A 210 -3.65 9.52 -22.38
CA GLU A 210 -2.89 8.29 -22.62
C GLU A 210 -2.96 7.37 -21.39
N PHE A 211 -3.12 6.08 -21.64
CA PHE A 211 -3.17 5.05 -20.59
C PHE A 211 -1.99 5.13 -19.62
N ASP A 212 -0.78 5.30 -20.16
CA ASP A 212 0.45 5.37 -19.36
C ASP A 212 0.46 6.58 -18.41
N LYS A 213 -0.15 7.70 -18.80
CA LYS A 213 -0.25 8.89 -17.93
C LYS A 213 -1.21 8.65 -16.77
N VAL A 214 -2.30 7.94 -17.00
CA VAL A 214 -3.25 7.57 -15.94
C VAL A 214 -2.57 6.64 -14.93
N LEU A 215 -1.89 5.60 -15.41
CA LEU A 215 -1.14 4.69 -14.54
C LEU A 215 -0.01 5.40 -13.79
N LYS A 216 0.71 6.31 -14.46
CA LYS A 216 1.71 7.17 -13.84
C LYS A 216 1.08 7.97 -12.69
N GLY A 217 -0.06 8.63 -12.91
CA GLY A 217 -0.78 9.38 -11.88
C GLY A 217 -1.16 8.51 -10.66
N ILE A 218 -1.66 7.30 -10.90
CA ILE A 218 -1.95 6.33 -9.83
C ILE A 218 -0.68 5.99 -9.06
N PHE A 219 0.40 5.59 -9.74
CA PHE A 219 1.67 5.25 -9.10
C PHE A 219 2.23 6.41 -8.27
N LEU A 220 2.27 7.61 -8.86
CA LEU A 220 2.81 8.83 -8.24
C LEU A 220 2.10 9.21 -6.95
N CYS A 221 0.76 9.10 -6.94
CA CYS A 221 -0.04 9.48 -5.80
C CYS A 221 -0.15 8.34 -4.79
N TRP A 222 -0.38 7.11 -5.25
CA TRP A 222 -0.72 6.01 -4.36
C TRP A 222 0.50 5.43 -3.64
N THR A 223 1.65 5.31 -4.30
CA THR A 223 2.85 4.71 -3.68
C THR A 223 3.34 5.49 -2.46
N PRO A 224 3.49 6.82 -2.50
CA PRO A 224 3.85 7.60 -1.31
C PRO A 224 2.77 7.57 -0.23
N GLN A 225 1.49 7.67 -0.59
CA GLN A 225 0.39 7.61 0.36
C GLN A 225 0.34 6.28 1.12
N SER A 226 0.49 5.15 0.41
CA SER A 226 0.53 3.82 1.04
C SER A 226 1.75 3.65 1.95
N ALA A 227 2.92 4.14 1.55
CA ALA A 227 4.11 4.09 2.38
C ALA A 227 3.95 4.91 3.66
N LEU A 228 3.41 6.14 3.56
CA LEU A 228 3.12 6.98 4.72
C LEU A 228 2.09 6.33 5.65
N ALA A 229 1.02 5.76 5.11
CA ALA A 229 0.01 5.05 5.90
C ALA A 229 0.62 3.86 6.65
N ALA A 230 1.47 3.07 6.00
CA ALA A 230 2.18 1.96 6.62
C ALA A 230 3.09 2.43 7.76
N ILE A 231 3.91 3.47 7.52
CA ILE A 231 4.80 4.06 8.54
C ILE A 231 4.01 4.59 9.72
N ALA A 232 2.92 5.33 9.47
CA ALA A 232 2.07 5.89 10.51
C ALA A 232 1.44 4.78 11.36
N LEU A 233 0.91 3.73 10.73
CA LEU A 233 0.32 2.60 11.42
C LEU A 233 1.34 1.85 12.28
N THR A 234 2.52 1.54 11.73
CA THR A 234 3.60 0.86 12.46
C THR A 234 4.08 1.71 13.63
N THR A 235 4.27 3.02 13.42
CA THR A 235 4.71 3.94 14.49
C THR A 235 3.68 4.03 15.60
N MET A 236 2.39 4.18 15.25
CA MET A 236 1.30 4.21 16.23
C MET A 236 1.28 2.93 17.09
N ILE A 237 1.48 1.77 16.47
CA ILE A 237 1.54 0.48 17.18
C ILE A 237 2.72 0.46 18.16
N LEU A 238 3.92 0.84 17.72
CA LEU A 238 5.12 0.86 18.56
C LEU A 238 4.99 1.83 19.74
N VAL A 239 4.41 3.02 19.53
CA VAL A 239 4.18 4.00 20.60
C VAL A 239 3.20 3.45 21.65
N ARG A 240 2.10 2.82 21.21
CA ARG A 240 1.13 2.20 22.14
C ARG A 240 1.75 1.08 22.95
N GLN A 241 2.63 0.28 22.36
CA GLN A 241 3.35 -0.77 23.08
C GLN A 241 4.30 -0.18 24.13
N HIS A 242 5.07 0.86 23.77
CA HIS A 242 5.98 1.51 24.69
C HIS A 242 5.25 2.09 25.92
N GLN A 243 4.13 2.78 25.69
CA GLN A 243 3.29 3.35 26.76
C GLN A 243 2.72 2.30 27.72
N ARG A 244 2.44 1.08 27.25
CA ARG A 244 1.94 -0.01 28.09
C ARG A 244 3.04 -0.72 28.88
N GLY A 245 4.24 -0.83 28.31
CA GLY A 245 5.39 -1.35 29.04
C GLY A 245 5.73 -0.50 30.27
N THR A 246 5.63 0.83 30.14
CA THR A 246 5.89 1.76 31.25
C THR A 246 4.85 1.67 32.37
N THR A 247 3.57 1.45 32.05
CA THR A 247 2.51 1.37 33.08
C THR A 247 2.51 0.06 33.88
N VAL A 248 2.97 -1.05 33.30
CA VAL A 248 3.11 -2.33 34.01
C VAL A 248 4.30 -2.28 34.98
N SER A 249 5.42 -1.68 34.57
CA SER A 249 6.60 -1.53 35.42
C SER A 249 6.32 -0.67 36.67
N ASP A 250 5.53 0.39 36.53
CA ASP A 250 5.21 1.32 37.64
C ASP A 250 4.19 0.76 38.64
N ARG A 251 3.40 -0.27 38.25
CA ARG A 251 2.56 -1.04 39.18
C ARG A 251 3.35 -2.08 39.96
N SER A 252 4.34 -2.71 39.34
CA SER A 252 5.19 -3.72 39.99
C SER A 252 6.11 -3.14 41.06
N SER A 253 6.46 -1.85 40.98
CA SER A 253 7.31 -1.17 41.97
C SER A 253 6.53 -0.58 43.16
N ARG A 254 5.20 -0.64 43.14
CA ARG A 254 4.32 -0.15 44.21
C ARG A 254 3.71 -1.25 45.07
N CYS A 255 3.98 -2.51 44.76
CA CYS A 255 3.66 -3.69 45.56
C CYS A 255 4.95 -4.28 46.13
#